data_AF-A0A564Q7Q6-F1
#
_entry.id   AF-A0A564Q7Q6-F1
#
_cell.length_a   1.000
_cell.length_b   1.000
_cell.length_c   1.000
_cell.angle_alpha   90.00
_cell.angle_beta   90.00
_cell.angle_gamma   90.00
#
_symmetry.space_group_name_H-M   'P 1'
#
loop_
_entity.id
_entity.type
_entity.pdbx_description
1 polymer ?
#
loop_
_entity_poly.entity_id
_entity_poly.type
_entity_poly.pdbx_seq_one_letter_code
_entity_poly.pdbx_strand_id
1 'polypeptide(L)'
;MKRIGLKTDIGIGYDYDVEEKFRDLEIFYDVEKIDITYAWIFPHGDHASISSSYFPRFGQKGEESRKTIEKFFKDKGIELKDVKKRAAPMNIAYNYFKRRNVYI
;
A
#
# COMPACT_ATOMS: atom_id res chain seq x y z
N MET A 1 11.10 -10.63 11.39
CA MET A 1 11.16 -12.09 11.10
C MET A 1 12.50 -12.37 10.43
N LYS A 2 13.15 -13.53 10.63
CA LYS A 2 14.37 -13.89 9.87
C LYS A 2 13.95 -14.55 8.56
N ARG A 3 14.09 -13.86 7.43
CA ARG A 3 14.02 -14.46 6.07
C ARG A 3 15.45 -14.53 5.55
N ILE A 4 15.89 -15.70 5.06
CA ILE A 4 17.25 -15.97 4.54
C ILE A 4 18.41 -15.50 5.46
N GLY A 5 18.21 -15.52 6.78
CA GLY A 5 19.22 -15.11 7.76
C GLY A 5 19.37 -13.60 7.99
N LEU A 6 18.59 -12.77 7.30
CA LEU A 6 18.61 -11.30 7.45
C LEU A 6 17.46 -10.83 8.35
N LYS A 7 17.70 -9.75 9.11
CA LYS A 7 16.64 -9.05 9.87
C LYS A 7 15.77 -8.32 8.86
N THR A 8 14.59 -8.86 8.59
CA THR A 8 13.62 -8.28 7.65
C THR A 8 12.38 -7.85 8.41
N ASP A 9 11.97 -6.62 8.17
CA ASP A 9 10.67 -6.10 8.55
C ASP A 9 9.68 -6.34 7.41
N ILE A 10 8.42 -6.51 7.76
CA ILE A 10 7.37 -6.83 6.80
C ILE A 10 6.38 -5.66 6.84
N GLY A 11 6.11 -5.10 5.67
CA GLY A 11 4.91 -4.31 5.43
C GLY A 11 3.86 -5.23 4.83
N ILE A 12 2.59 -4.91 4.99
CA ILE A 12 1.51 -5.63 4.32
C ILE A 12 0.83 -4.61 3.43
N GLY A 13 1.01 -4.79 2.11
CA GLY A 13 0.34 -4.00 1.09
C GLY A 13 -1.05 -4.55 0.84
N TYR A 14 -1.99 -3.67 0.54
CA TYR A 14 -3.32 -4.05 0.10
C TYR A 14 -3.74 -3.19 -1.08
N ASP A 15 -4.16 -3.85 -2.14
CA ASP A 15 -4.53 -3.27 -3.41
C ASP A 15 -6.03 -3.44 -3.65
N TYR A 16 -6.62 -2.41 -4.24
CA TYR A 16 -7.98 -2.36 -4.75
C TYR A 16 -7.91 -2.18 -6.26
N ASP A 17 -8.51 -3.10 -7.02
CA ASP A 17 -8.67 -2.92 -8.46
C ASP A 17 -9.99 -2.17 -8.71
N VAL A 18 -9.90 -0.93 -9.20
CA VAL A 18 -11.07 -0.08 -9.50
C VAL A 18 -11.22 0.08 -11.01
N GLU A 19 -12.44 -0.03 -11.56
CA GLU A 19 -12.71 0.13 -13.01
C GLU A 19 -12.71 1.60 -13.47
N GLU A 20 -12.52 2.53 -12.54
CA GLU A 20 -12.38 3.95 -12.84
C GLU A 20 -11.10 4.23 -13.63
N LYS A 21 -11.23 5.09 -14.66
CA LYS A 21 -10.09 5.50 -15.49
C LYS A 21 -9.42 6.71 -14.89
N PHE A 22 -8.20 6.50 -14.40
CA PHE A 22 -7.30 7.57 -14.00
C PHE A 22 -6.31 7.84 -15.12
N ARG A 23 -5.99 9.12 -15.34
CA ARG A 23 -5.01 9.52 -16.36
C ARG A 23 -3.58 9.44 -15.84
N ASP A 24 -3.40 9.87 -14.61
CA ASP A 24 -2.09 10.13 -14.03
C ASP A 24 -1.83 9.18 -12.85
N LEU A 25 -0.57 8.83 -12.64
CA LEU A 25 -0.12 8.22 -11.39
C LEU A 25 -0.20 9.28 -10.29
N GLU A 26 -0.94 8.98 -9.24
CA GLU A 26 -1.03 9.85 -8.05
C GLU A 26 -0.45 9.14 -6.84
N ILE A 27 0.38 9.85 -6.08
CA ILE A 27 0.95 9.37 -4.81
C ILE A 27 0.58 10.37 -3.73
N PHE A 28 -0.01 9.86 -2.66
CA PHE A 28 -0.47 10.66 -1.52
C PHE A 28 0.44 10.42 -0.32
N TYR A 29 0.93 11.51 0.25
CA TYR A 29 1.62 11.54 1.54
C TYR A 29 0.83 12.48 2.46
N ASP A 30 0.09 11.91 3.41
CA ASP A 30 -0.68 12.67 4.38
C ASP A 30 -0.66 11.93 5.72
N VAL A 31 0.35 12.21 6.55
CA VAL A 31 0.60 11.44 7.78
C VAL A 31 -0.59 11.53 8.75
N GLU A 32 -1.36 12.62 8.71
CA GLU A 32 -2.55 12.78 9.55
C GLU A 32 -3.71 11.90 9.09
N LYS A 33 -3.84 11.66 7.78
CA LYS A 33 -4.96 10.89 7.22
C LYS A 33 -4.63 9.45 6.86
N ILE A 34 -3.38 9.12 6.54
CA ILE A 34 -2.96 7.80 6.05
C ILE A 34 -1.74 7.23 6.81
N ASP A 35 -1.48 7.80 7.99
CA ASP A 35 -0.43 7.38 8.93
C ASP A 35 0.97 7.44 8.29
N ILE A 36 1.96 6.74 8.85
CA ILE A 36 3.35 6.68 8.39
C ILE A 36 3.58 6.01 7.03
N THR A 37 2.51 5.82 6.25
CA THR A 37 2.56 5.18 4.93
C THR A 37 2.23 6.18 3.83
N TYR A 38 2.18 5.69 2.60
CA TYR A 38 1.65 6.43 1.46
C TYR A 38 0.52 5.63 0.85
N ALA A 39 -0.31 6.31 0.09
CA ALA A 39 -1.31 5.70 -0.76
C ALA A 39 -1.03 6.07 -2.22
N TRP A 40 -1.49 5.27 -3.16
CA TRP A 40 -1.37 5.61 -4.57
C TRP A 40 -2.61 5.23 -5.36
N ILE A 41 -2.75 5.92 -6.50
CA ILE A 41 -3.57 5.50 -7.63
C ILE A 41 -2.61 5.21 -8.78
N PHE A 42 -2.54 3.96 -9.20
CA PHE A 42 -1.72 3.51 -10.31
C PHE A 42 -2.64 3.16 -11.50
N PRO A 43 -2.71 4.00 -12.54
CA PRO A 43 -3.56 3.70 -13.69
C PRO A 43 -3.01 2.53 -14.52
N HIS A 44 -3.90 1.64 -14.91
CA HIS A 44 -3.70 0.62 -15.92
C HIS A 44 -4.63 0.91 -17.12
N GLY A 45 -4.55 0.11 -18.20
CA GLY A 45 -5.29 0.41 -19.43
C GLY A 45 -6.82 0.42 -19.27
N ASP A 46 -7.35 -0.47 -18.45
CA ASP A 46 -8.78 -0.73 -18.25
C ASP A 46 -9.25 -0.61 -16.79
N HIS A 47 -8.33 -0.42 -15.85
CA HIS A 47 -8.60 -0.27 -14.43
C HIS A 47 -7.50 0.60 -13.79
N ALA A 48 -7.61 0.88 -12.49
CA ALA A 48 -6.50 1.38 -11.70
C ALA A 48 -6.33 0.55 -10.44
N SER A 49 -5.08 0.47 -9.98
CA SER A 49 -4.76 -0.08 -8.67
C SER A 49 -4.69 1.06 -7.66
N ILE A 50 -5.55 1.02 -6.66
CA ILE A 50 -5.48 1.90 -5.50
C ILE A 50 -4.91 1.11 -4.35
N SER A 51 -3.89 1.64 -3.69
CA SER A 51 -3.18 0.85 -2.67
C SER A 51 -2.66 1.69 -1.54
N SER A 52 -2.38 0.99 -0.44
CA SER A 52 -1.54 1.46 0.62
C SER A 52 -0.97 0.27 1.38
N SER A 53 -0.26 0.52 2.46
CA SER A 53 0.33 -0.52 3.29
C SER A 53 0.15 -0.24 4.76
N TYR A 54 0.46 -1.23 5.58
CA TYR A 54 0.66 -1.03 7.01
C TYR A 54 1.85 -1.86 7.49
N PHE A 55 2.40 -1.44 8.63
CA PHE A 55 3.60 -1.98 9.22
C PHE A 55 3.28 -2.48 10.64
N PRO A 56 3.06 -3.80 10.82
CA PRO A 56 2.77 -4.39 12.13
C PRO A 56 3.80 -4.03 13.21
N ARG A 57 5.06 -3.79 12.81
CA ARG A 57 6.14 -3.42 13.75
C ARG A 57 5.90 -2.12 14.52
N PHE A 58 5.02 -1.25 14.01
CA PHE A 58 4.65 0.02 14.63
C PHE A 58 3.30 -0.05 15.35
N GLY A 59 2.75 -1.26 15.54
CA GLY A 59 1.46 -1.46 16.21
C GLY A 59 0.24 -1.25 15.30
N GLN A 60 0.43 -0.95 14.01
CA GLN A 60 -0.67 -0.80 13.05
C GLN A 60 -1.39 -2.12 12.84
N LYS A 61 -2.73 -2.08 12.82
CA LYS A 61 -3.58 -3.23 12.52
C LYS A 61 -4.15 -3.10 11.12
N GLY A 62 -4.14 -4.20 10.36
CA GLY A 62 -4.58 -4.20 8.97
C GLY A 62 -6.02 -3.74 8.79
N GLU A 63 -6.94 -4.13 9.66
CA GLU A 63 -8.34 -3.70 9.58
C GLU A 63 -8.51 -2.18 9.82
N GLU A 64 -7.77 -1.62 10.77
CA GLU A 64 -7.80 -0.18 11.09
C GLU A 64 -7.18 0.62 9.94
N SER A 65 -5.99 0.24 9.46
CA SER A 65 -5.32 0.87 8.32
C SER A 65 -6.19 0.83 7.05
N ARG A 66 -6.84 -0.30 6.80
CA ARG A 66 -7.74 -0.49 5.67
C ARG A 66 -8.95 0.45 5.75
N LYS A 67 -9.61 0.57 6.90
CA LYS A 67 -10.72 1.51 7.12
C LYS A 67 -10.29 2.96 6.92
N THR A 68 -9.07 3.30 7.37
CA THR A 68 -8.49 4.63 7.17
C THR A 68 -8.33 4.95 5.69
N ILE A 69 -7.81 4.03 4.88
CA ILE A 69 -7.66 4.23 3.43
C ILE A 69 -8.99 4.25 2.69
N GLU A 70 -9.91 3.35 3.03
CA GLU A 70 -11.27 3.37 2.47
C GLU A 70 -11.96 4.71 2.74
N LYS A 71 -11.80 5.27 3.96
CA LYS A 71 -12.30 6.61 4.27
C LYS A 71 -11.57 7.71 3.49
N PHE A 72 -10.24 7.68 3.42
CA PHE A 72 -9.44 8.69 2.72
C PHE A 72 -9.85 8.85 1.25
N PHE A 73 -10.06 7.74 0.54
CA PHE A 73 -10.52 7.77 -0.85
C PHE A 73 -12.00 8.10 -0.97
N LYS A 74 -12.84 7.66 -0.02
CA LYS A 74 -14.26 8.04 0.03
C LYS A 74 -14.44 9.55 0.18
N ASP A 75 -13.63 10.20 1.02
CA ASP A 75 -13.64 11.66 1.20
C ASP A 75 -13.20 12.41 -0.09
N LYS A 76 -12.56 11.70 -1.04
CA LYS A 76 -12.20 12.19 -2.38
C LYS A 76 -13.20 11.78 -3.47
N GLY A 77 -14.31 11.14 -3.10
CA GLY A 77 -15.33 10.69 -4.03
C GLY A 77 -15.07 9.34 -4.69
N ILE A 78 -14.10 8.57 -4.22
CA ILE A 78 -13.73 7.24 -4.75
C ILE A 78 -14.18 6.16 -3.74
N GLU A 79 -15.09 5.27 -4.15
CA GLU A 79 -15.65 4.24 -3.27
C GLU A 79 -14.90 2.90 -3.41
N LEU A 80 -14.25 2.44 -2.33
CA LEU A 80 -13.41 1.24 -2.32
C LEU A 80 -14.07 0.00 -1.69
N LYS A 81 -15.32 0.11 -1.23
CA LYS A 81 -15.95 -0.93 -0.39
C LYS A 81 -16.21 -2.25 -1.13
N ASP A 82 -16.68 -2.19 -2.37
CA ASP A 82 -17.17 -3.37 -3.13
C ASP A 82 -16.25 -3.80 -4.28
N VAL A 83 -15.07 -3.17 -4.39
CA VAL A 83 -14.06 -3.50 -5.40
C VAL A 83 -13.22 -4.71 -4.99
N LYS A 84 -12.57 -5.33 -5.98
CA LYS A 84 -11.72 -6.51 -5.79
C LYS A 84 -10.51 -6.15 -4.93
N LYS A 85 -10.26 -6.97 -3.90
CA LYS A 85 -9.24 -6.73 -2.86
C LYS A 85 -8.14 -7.75 -2.95
N ARG A 86 -6.89 -7.30 -2.90
CA ARG A 86 -5.71 -8.14 -2.77
C ARG A 86 -4.89 -7.65 -1.60
N ALA A 87 -4.25 -8.55 -0.87
CA ALA A 87 -3.30 -8.18 0.17
C ALA A 87 -2.14 -9.17 0.16
N ALA A 88 -0.92 -8.66 0.30
CA ALA A 88 0.28 -9.48 0.29
C ALA A 88 1.36 -8.92 1.24
N PRO A 89 2.11 -9.78 1.93
CA PRO A 89 3.26 -9.34 2.72
C PRO A 89 4.38 -8.88 1.79
N MET A 90 4.83 -7.65 1.98
CA MET A 90 5.95 -7.03 1.29
C MET A 90 7.19 -7.07 2.20
N ASN A 91 8.27 -7.68 1.70
CA ASN A 91 9.54 -7.63 2.40
C ASN A 91 10.11 -6.22 2.34
N ILE A 92 10.27 -5.59 3.50
CA ILE A 92 11.05 -4.36 3.60
C ILE A 92 12.46 -4.79 3.91
N ALA A 93 13.24 -5.01 2.86
CA ALA A 93 14.66 -5.22 3.02
C ALA A 93 15.31 -3.85 3.20
N TYR A 94 15.63 -3.48 4.45
CA TYR A 94 16.51 -2.35 4.72
C TYR A 94 17.95 -2.76 4.36
N ASN A 95 18.24 -2.78 3.06
CA ASN A 95 19.55 -3.05 2.51
C ASN A 95 20.23 -1.68 2.27
N TYR A 96 20.82 -1.06 3.30
CA TYR A 96 21.75 0.07 3.14
C TYR A 96 22.60 -0.13 1.89
N PHE A 97 22.51 0.73 0.85
CA PHE A 97 23.35 0.98 -0.36
C PHE A 97 24.12 -0.20 -1.06
N LYS A 98 24.19 -1.38 -0.47
CA LYS A 98 25.15 -2.46 -0.76
C LYS A 98 24.61 -3.50 -1.70
N ARG A 99 23.32 -3.44 -2.04
CA ARG A 99 22.73 -4.33 -3.02
C ARG A 99 22.09 -3.47 -4.10
N ARG A 100 22.86 -3.27 -5.18
CA ARG A 100 22.32 -2.88 -6.50
C ARG A 100 21.04 -3.67 -6.70
N ASN A 101 19.90 -3.00 -6.72
CA ASN A 101 18.57 -3.59 -6.66
C ASN A 101 18.44 -4.81 -7.57
N VAL A 102 18.56 -6.01 -7.02
CA VAL A 102 18.17 -7.26 -7.70
C VAL A 102 16.87 -7.68 -7.05
N TYR A 103 15.78 -7.42 -7.76
CA TYR A 103 14.49 -8.03 -7.50
C TYR A 103 14.56 -9.46 -8.06
N ILE A 104 14.39 -10.47 -7.19
CA ILE A 104 14.11 -11.86 -7.59
C ILE A 104 12.63 -12.09 -7.30
#